data_AF-A0A0A9YFH0-F1
#
_entry.id   AF-A0A0A9YFH0-F1
#
_cell.length_a   1.000
_cell.length_b   1.000
_cell.length_c   1.000
_cell.angle_alpha   90.00
_cell.angle_beta   90.00
_cell.angle_gamma   90.00
#
_symmetry.space_group_name_H-M   'P 1'
#
loop_
_entity.id
_entity.type
_entity.pdbx_description
1 polymer ?
#
loop_
_entity_poly.entity_id
_entity_poly.type
_entity_poly.pdbx_seq_one_letter_code
_entity_poly.pdbx_strand_id
1 'polypeptide(L)'
;STKFQYLLLYTKENSPARELVQSFPPLPENYNKAIDQLKSRFGREDLLIDLYVRELLKLVLIRAREDQQLALRSLYDRLSTQLNALDTLGLTSDKFTYFLTPLVESALPDSVLKDWKRESKIQVSVEGDTM
;
A
#
# COMPACT_ATOMS: atom_id res chain seq x y z
N SER A 1 -24.66 -20.82 -4.02
CA SER A 1 -25.28 -20.48 -2.74
C SER A 1 -24.28 -19.96 -1.70
N THR A 2 -23.16 -20.64 -1.43
CA THR A 2 -22.24 -20.30 -0.32
C THR A 2 -21.56 -18.93 -0.41
N LYS A 3 -21.13 -18.49 -1.61
CA LYS A 3 -20.42 -17.20 -1.79
C LYS A 3 -21.23 -15.97 -1.36
N PHE A 4 -22.53 -15.95 -1.64
CA PHE A 4 -23.42 -14.86 -1.23
C PHE A 4 -23.64 -14.85 0.28
N GLN A 5 -23.76 -16.03 0.90
CA GLN A 5 -23.88 -16.15 2.35
C GLN A 5 -22.60 -15.62 3.04
N TYR A 6 -21.42 -15.96 2.53
CA TYR A 6 -20.17 -15.38 3.02
C TYR A 6 -20.14 -13.87 2.88
N LEU A 7 -20.55 -13.34 1.73
CA LEU A 7 -20.57 -11.89 1.51
C LEU A 7 -21.48 -11.19 2.53
N LEU A 8 -22.65 -11.74 2.83
CA LEU A 8 -23.55 -11.21 3.86
C LEU A 8 -22.93 -11.27 5.26
N LEU A 9 -22.25 -12.36 5.62
CA LEU A 9 -21.58 -12.50 6.93
C LEU A 9 -20.53 -11.42 7.17
N TYR A 10 -19.82 -10.98 6.13
CA TYR A 10 -18.81 -9.91 6.22
C TYR A 10 -19.39 -8.50 6.11
N THR A 11 -20.71 -8.35 5.93
CA THR A 11 -21.38 -7.05 5.98
C THR A 11 -22.03 -6.82 7.34
N LYS A 12 -21.88 -5.60 7.86
CA LYS A 12 -22.54 -5.18 9.09
C LYS A 12 -24.06 -5.22 8.91
N GLU A 13 -24.78 -5.73 9.91
CA GLU A 13 -26.24 -5.71 9.92
C GLU A 13 -26.80 -4.29 9.82
N ASN A 14 -27.90 -4.12 9.09
CA ASN A 14 -28.56 -2.83 8.83
C ASN A 14 -27.63 -1.77 8.21
N SER A 15 -26.64 -2.20 7.42
CA SER A 15 -25.76 -1.28 6.68
C SER A 15 -26.17 -1.17 5.21
N PRO A 16 -25.92 -0.01 4.55
CA PRO A 16 -26.17 0.15 3.12
C PRO A 16 -25.44 -0.87 2.25
N ALA A 17 -24.27 -1.37 2.70
CA ALA A 17 -23.54 -2.42 2.01
C ALA A 17 -24.28 -3.76 2.06
N ARG A 18 -24.90 -4.11 3.20
CA ARG A 18 -25.69 -5.33 3.34
C ARG A 18 -26.98 -5.27 2.53
N GLU A 19 -27.69 -4.14 2.58
CA GLU A 19 -28.89 -3.91 1.77
C GLU A 19 -28.60 -4.06 0.28
N LEU A 20 -27.46 -3.52 -0.18
CA LEU A 20 -27.01 -3.68 -1.56
C LEU A 20 -26.81 -5.16 -1.90
N VAL A 21 -26.12 -5.94 -1.06
CA VAL A 21 -25.92 -7.38 -1.32
C VAL A 21 -27.24 -8.15 -1.33
N GLN A 22 -28.18 -7.80 -0.43
CA GLN A 22 -29.51 -8.42 -0.36
C GLN A 22 -30.40 -8.06 -1.56
N SER A 23 -30.14 -6.95 -2.25
CA SER A 23 -30.89 -6.55 -3.44
C SER A 23 -30.66 -7.47 -4.66
N PHE A 24 -29.60 -8.28 -4.64
CA PHE A 24 -29.30 -9.25 -5.70
C PHE A 24 -29.86 -10.64 -5.35
N PRO A 25 -30.53 -11.32 -6.31
CA PRO A 25 -30.83 -12.74 -6.15
C PRO A 25 -29.54 -13.56 -5.97
N PRO A 26 -29.49 -14.55 -5.05
CA PRO A 26 -28.27 -15.30 -4.69
C PRO A 26 -27.86 -16.35 -5.75
N LEU A 27 -27.80 -15.92 -7.01
CA LEU A 27 -27.40 -16.70 -8.18
C LEU A 27 -25.90 -16.49 -8.46
N PRO A 28 -25.14 -17.52 -8.87
CA PRO A 28 -23.69 -17.41 -9.11
C PRO A 28 -23.30 -16.26 -10.06
N GLU A 29 -24.12 -16.02 -11.08
CA GLU A 29 -23.94 -14.96 -12.09
C GLU A 29 -24.05 -13.53 -11.54
N ASN A 30 -24.73 -13.34 -10.41
CA ASN A 30 -24.92 -12.03 -9.79
C ASN A 30 -23.85 -11.70 -8.75
N TYR A 31 -23.00 -12.67 -8.36
CA TYR A 31 -21.99 -12.44 -7.34
C TYR A 31 -21.00 -11.36 -7.75
N ASN A 32 -20.45 -11.47 -8.96
CA ASN A 32 -19.49 -10.48 -9.48
C ASN A 32 -20.16 -9.10 -9.61
N LYS A 33 -21.41 -9.03 -10.07
CA LYS A 33 -22.17 -7.77 -10.14
C LYS A 33 -22.36 -7.11 -8.78
N ALA A 34 -22.65 -7.89 -7.74
CA ALA A 34 -22.76 -7.38 -6.36
C ALA A 34 -21.41 -6.86 -5.85
N ILE A 35 -20.31 -7.58 -6.11
CA ILE A 35 -18.95 -7.14 -5.75
C ILE A 35 -18.57 -5.85 -6.49
N ASP A 36 -18.85 -5.76 -7.78
CA ASP A 36 -18.52 -4.58 -8.58
C ASP A 36 -19.31 -3.35 -8.11
N GLN A 37 -20.59 -3.51 -7.77
CA GLN A 37 -21.37 -2.43 -7.16
C GLN A 37 -20.88 -2.05 -5.77
N LEU A 38 -20.46 -3.02 -4.94
CA LEU A 38 -19.86 -2.73 -3.64
C LEU A 38 -18.58 -1.92 -3.80
N LYS A 39 -17.70 -2.32 -4.72
CA LYS A 39 -16.47 -1.58 -5.02
C LYS A 39 -16.75 -0.20 -5.59
N SER A 40 -17.67 -0.07 -6.54
CA SER A 40 -18.02 1.23 -7.12
C SER A 40 -18.61 2.20 -6.08
N ARG A 41 -19.46 1.70 -5.17
CA ARG A 41 -20.15 2.55 -4.18
C ARG A 41 -19.31 2.82 -2.94
N PHE A 42 -18.49 1.86 -2.50
CA PHE A 42 -17.78 1.92 -1.21
C PHE A 42 -16.25 1.75 -1.33
N GLY A 43 -15.76 1.23 -2.45
CA GLY A 43 -14.33 1.07 -2.76
C GLY A 43 -13.72 2.40 -3.20
N ARG A 44 -13.57 3.32 -2.25
CA ARG A 44 -12.96 4.64 -2.44
C ARG A 44 -11.44 4.53 -2.48
N GLU A 45 -10.91 4.14 -3.62
CA GLU A 45 -9.46 3.96 -3.85
C GLU A 45 -8.68 5.25 -3.57
N ASP A 46 -9.25 6.42 -3.87
CA ASP A 46 -8.68 7.73 -3.54
C ASP A 46 -8.40 7.90 -2.04
N LEU A 47 -9.34 7.49 -1.19
CA LEU A 47 -9.17 7.56 0.27
C LEU A 47 -8.15 6.53 0.78
N LEU A 48 -8.05 5.37 0.14
CA LEU A 48 -7.06 4.35 0.48
C LEU A 48 -5.65 4.85 0.13
N ILE A 49 -5.47 5.47 -1.03
CA ILE A 49 -4.21 6.11 -1.41
C ILE A 49 -3.81 7.15 -0.37
N ASP A 50 -4.72 8.06 -0.01
CA ASP A 50 -4.47 9.08 1.02
C ASP A 50 -4.05 8.47 2.36
N LEU A 51 -4.71 7.39 2.79
CA LEU A 51 -4.39 6.68 4.02
C LEU A 51 -2.97 6.11 3.99
N TYR A 52 -2.61 5.39 2.93
CA TYR A 52 -1.31 4.75 2.81
C TYR A 52 -0.17 5.79 2.68
N VAL A 53 -0.40 6.89 1.96
CA VAL A 53 0.55 8.02 1.91
C VAL A 53 0.73 8.66 3.29
N ARG A 54 -0.35 8.84 4.07
CA ARG A 54 -0.27 9.36 5.44
C ARG A 54 0.50 8.43 6.37
N GLU A 55 0.32 7.11 6.23
CA GLU A 55 1.10 6.14 7.01
C GLU A 55 2.59 6.16 6.63
N LEU A 56 2.94 6.33 5.34
CA LEU A 56 4.33 6.55 4.93
C LEU A 56 4.91 7.83 5.56
N LEU A 57 4.18 8.95 5.49
CA LEU A 57 4.60 10.21 6.11
C LEU A 57 4.80 10.09 7.62
N LYS A 58 3.95 9.31 8.29
CA LYS A 58 4.09 9.01 9.71
C LYS A 58 5.39 8.27 10.02
N LEU A 59 5.82 7.34 9.18
CA LEU A 59 7.12 6.66 9.34
C LEU A 59 8.29 7.65 9.22
N VAL A 60 8.21 8.60 8.29
CA VAL A 60 9.19 9.70 8.16
C VAL A 60 9.22 10.58 9.42
N LEU A 61 8.05 10.94 9.95
CA LEU A 61 7.97 11.76 11.17
C LEU A 61 8.48 11.03 12.41
N ILE A 62 8.27 9.72 12.50
CA ILE A 62 8.83 8.89 13.56
C ILE A 62 10.37 8.89 13.46
N ARG A 63 10.92 8.79 12.24
CA ARG A 63 12.38 8.88 12.01
C ARG A 63 12.96 10.23 12.44
N ALA A 64 12.24 11.33 12.22
CA ALA A 64 12.67 12.68 12.60
C ALA A 64 12.70 12.91 14.12
N ARG A 65 12.09 12.01 14.91
CA ARG A 65 12.04 12.08 16.36
C ARG A 65 13.12 11.18 16.95
N GLU A 66 14.09 11.79 17.64
CA GLU A 66 15.22 11.05 18.22
C GLU A 66 14.80 10.04 19.31
N ASP A 67 13.66 10.27 19.97
CA ASP A 67 13.12 9.42 21.04
C ASP A 67 12.30 8.22 20.53
N GLN A 68 11.97 8.17 19.23
CA GLN A 68 11.13 7.13 18.63
C GLN A 68 11.84 6.41 17.49
N GLN A 69 12.93 5.69 17.79
CA GLN A 69 13.63 4.86 16.81
C GLN A 69 12.91 3.51 16.61
N LEU A 70 12.40 3.25 15.41
CA LEU A 70 11.92 1.92 15.03
C LEU A 70 13.10 1.00 14.72
N ALA A 71 13.01 -0.27 15.14
CA ALA A 71 13.94 -1.29 14.68
C ALA A 71 13.88 -1.39 13.14
N LEU A 72 15.04 -1.50 12.48
CA LEU A 72 15.15 -1.48 11.02
C LEU A 72 14.22 -2.49 10.33
N ARG A 73 14.11 -3.70 10.89
CA ARG A 73 13.19 -4.73 10.38
C ARG A 73 11.74 -4.27 10.40
N SER A 74 11.30 -3.67 11.50
CA SER A 74 9.93 -3.16 11.61
C SER A 74 9.66 -2.00 10.66
N LEU A 75 10.66 -1.12 10.46
CA LEU A 75 10.57 -0.05 9.48
C LEU A 75 10.41 -0.63 8.06
N TYR A 76 11.24 -1.60 7.69
CA TYR A 76 11.17 -2.27 6.39
C TYR A 76 9.80 -2.93 6.16
N ASP A 77 9.31 -3.71 7.13
CA ASP A 77 8.02 -4.41 7.02
C ASP A 77 6.87 -3.42 6.83
N ARG A 78 6.89 -2.30 7.58
CA ARG A 78 5.87 -1.25 7.49
C ARG A 78 5.93 -0.49 6.17
N LEU A 79 7.11 -0.06 5.73
CA LEU A 79 7.31 0.57 4.43
C LEU A 79 6.82 -0.33 3.29
N SER A 80 7.25 -1.60 3.30
CA SER A 80 6.87 -2.60 2.30
C SER A 80 5.35 -2.80 2.25
N THR A 81 4.69 -2.85 3.42
CA THR A 81 3.23 -2.98 3.51
C THR A 81 2.52 -1.83 2.80
N GLN A 82 2.92 -0.58 3.06
CA GLN A 82 2.29 0.58 2.43
C GLN A 82 2.59 0.64 0.93
N LEU A 83 3.85 0.39 0.53
CA LEU A 83 4.26 0.41 -0.88
C LEU A 83 3.53 -0.67 -1.70
N ASN A 84 3.41 -1.89 -1.18
CA ASN A 84 2.67 -2.97 -1.85
C ASN A 84 1.18 -2.65 -2.00
N ALA A 85 0.59 -1.98 -1.00
CA ALA A 85 -0.80 -1.55 -1.06
C ALA A 85 -1.02 -0.45 -2.12
N LEU A 86 -0.09 0.50 -2.22
CA LEU A 86 -0.10 1.53 -3.26
C LEU A 86 0.13 0.95 -4.66
N ASP A 87 1.01 -0.05 -4.80
CA ASP A 87 1.22 -0.78 -6.06
C ASP A 87 -0.05 -1.50 -6.51
N THR A 88 -0.74 -2.19 -5.59
CA THR A 88 -2.02 -2.86 -5.88
C THR A 88 -3.10 -1.88 -6.37
N LEU A 89 -3.01 -0.61 -5.97
CA LEU A 89 -3.91 0.48 -6.41
C LEU A 89 -3.42 1.17 -7.70
N GLY A 90 -2.40 0.65 -8.37
CA GLY A 90 -1.92 1.13 -9.66
C GLY A 90 -0.99 2.34 -9.58
N LEU A 91 -0.40 2.62 -8.41
CA LEU A 91 0.57 3.72 -8.24
C LEU A 91 2.01 3.34 -8.62
N THR A 92 2.19 2.40 -9.54
CA THR A 92 3.50 1.98 -10.07
C THR A 92 3.95 2.70 -11.33
N SER A 93 3.27 3.80 -11.70
CA SER A 93 3.78 4.66 -12.77
C SER A 93 5.13 5.27 -12.36
N ASP A 94 6.06 5.35 -13.31
CA ASP A 94 7.36 6.03 -13.15
C ASP A 94 7.22 7.40 -12.47
N LYS A 95 6.10 8.10 -12.70
CA LYS A 95 5.76 9.38 -12.07
C LYS A 95 5.66 9.30 -10.54
N PHE A 96 5.08 8.23 -10.00
CA PHE A 96 4.95 8.04 -8.55
C PHE A 96 6.26 7.60 -7.92
N THR A 97 7.10 6.85 -8.65
CA THR A 97 8.45 6.49 -8.19
C THR A 97 9.26 7.73 -7.80
N TYR A 98 9.20 8.81 -8.60
CA TYR A 98 9.87 10.07 -8.27
C TYR A 98 9.40 10.72 -6.96
N PHE A 99 8.18 10.44 -6.50
CA PHE A 99 7.67 10.91 -5.21
C PHE A 99 7.94 9.92 -4.06
N LEU A 100 7.83 8.62 -4.33
CA LEU A 100 7.98 7.57 -3.32
C LEU A 100 9.44 7.36 -2.91
N THR A 101 10.39 7.44 -3.85
CA THR A 101 11.82 7.30 -3.56
C THR A 101 12.31 8.26 -2.47
N PRO A 102 12.13 9.60 -2.58
CA PRO A 102 12.60 10.51 -1.54
C PRO A 102 11.87 10.32 -0.20
N LEU A 103 10.62 9.85 -0.22
CA LEU A 103 9.84 9.56 0.98
C LEU A 103 10.40 8.35 1.74
N VAL A 104 10.73 7.28 1.00
CA VAL A 104 11.37 6.08 1.56
C VAL A 104 12.76 6.43 2.07
N GLU A 105 13.57 7.16 1.30
CA GLU A 105 14.90 7.60 1.75
C GLU A 105 14.82 8.40 3.06
N SER A 106 13.84 9.31 3.18
CA SER A 106 13.65 10.12 4.38
C SER A 106 13.22 9.32 5.61
N ALA A 107 12.61 8.14 5.43
CA ALA A 107 12.21 7.27 6.53
C ALA A 107 13.36 6.39 7.05
N LEU A 108 14.39 6.16 6.22
CA LEU A 108 15.48 5.25 6.53
C LEU A 108 16.51 5.84 7.48
N PRO A 109 17.23 4.99 8.24
CA PRO A 109 18.35 5.45 9.03
C PRO A 109 19.55 5.94 8.20
N ASP A 110 20.21 7.00 8.68
CA ASP A 110 21.39 7.56 8.00
C ASP A 110 22.52 6.55 7.84
N SER A 111 22.68 5.63 8.80
CA SER A 111 23.64 4.52 8.69
C SER A 111 23.32 3.63 7.49
N VAL A 112 22.07 3.24 7.33
CA VAL A 112 21.59 2.40 6.23
C VAL A 112 21.71 3.14 4.90
N LEU A 113 21.35 4.42 4.84
CA LEU A 113 21.53 5.24 3.64
C LEU A 113 23.00 5.39 3.23
N LYS A 114 23.90 5.55 4.21
CA LYS A 114 25.35 5.64 3.96
C LYS A 114 25.89 4.33 3.40
N ASP A 115 25.49 3.20 3.99
CA ASP A 115 25.90 1.87 3.54
C ASP A 115 25.37 1.61 2.12
N TRP A 116 24.10 1.92 1.84
CA TRP A 116 23.51 1.78 0.51
C TRP A 116 24.18 2.67 -0.55
N LYS A 117 24.49 3.93 -0.22
CA LYS A 117 25.22 4.86 -1.12
C LYS A 117 26.66 4.40 -1.39
N ARG A 118 27.29 3.71 -0.44
CA ARG A 118 28.62 3.12 -0.62
C ARG A 118 28.56 1.95 -1.61
N GLU A 119 27.56 1.08 -1.50
CA GLU A 119 27.40 -0.09 -2.38
C GLU A 119 26.99 0.29 -3.81
N SER A 120 26.10 1.26 -3.97
CA SER A 120 25.70 1.77 -5.30
C SER A 120 26.84 2.46 -6.05
N LYS A 121 27.76 3.15 -5.35
CA LYS A 121 28.99 3.68 -5.96
C LYS A 121 29.95 2.59 -6.44
N ILE A 122 29.95 1.43 -5.80
CA ILE A 122 30.78 0.29 -6.21
C ILE A 122 30.25 -0.29 -7.51
N GLN A 123 28.92 -0.38 -7.71
CA GLN A 123 28.34 -0.90 -8.95
C GLN A 123 28.60 -0.01 -10.18
N VAL A 124 28.56 1.32 -10.04
CA VAL A 124 28.83 2.26 -11.15
C VAL A 124 30.29 2.22 -11.62
N SER A 125 31.22 1.77 -10.77
CA SER A 125 32.65 1.71 -11.13
C SER A 125 33.04 0.43 -11.90
N VAL A 126 32.19 -0.60 -11.94
CA VAL A 126 32.55 -1.90 -12.58
C VAL A 126 32.18 -1.94 -14.07
N GLU A 127 31.26 -1.09 -14.55
CA GLU A 127 30.91 -1.00 -15.98
C GLU A 127 31.83 -0.07 -16.80
N GLY A 128 32.80 0.60 -16.15
CA GLY A 128 33.74 1.51 -16.81
C GLY A 128 35.04 0.87 -17.32
N ASP A 129 35.35 -0.35 -16.88
CA ASP A 129 36.61 -1.03 -17.19
C ASP A 129 36.36 -2.36 -17.92
N THR A 130 35.93 -2.27 -19.18
CA THR A 130 36.24 -3.33 -20.17
C THR A 130 36.28 -2.67 -21.55
N MET A 131 37.46 -2.13 -21.88
CA MET A 131 37.86 -1.89 -23.27
C MET A 131 38.47 -3.15 -23.87
#